data_AF-A0A227FY76-F1
#
_entry.id   AF-A0A227FY76-F1
#
_cell.length_a   1.000
_cell.length_b   1.000
_cell.length_c   1.000
_cell.angle_alpha   90.00
_cell.angle_beta   90.00
_cell.angle_gamma   90.00
#
_symmetry.space_group_name_H-M   'P 1'
#
loop_
_entity.id
_entity.type
_entity.pdbx_description
1 polymer ?
#
loop_
_entity_poly.entity_id
_entity_poly.type
_entity_poly.pdbx_seq_one_letter_code
_entity_poly.pdbx_strand_id
1 'polypeptide(L)' 'EPQDLADQTMLSYPVQKQRLDVVKHFLQPAGVEPARWKQADNTLMLVQMVSAGLGVAALPNWAISEFSRQ' A
#
# COMPACT_ATOMS: atom_id res chain seq x y z
N GLU A 1 -4.35 7.16 -11.26
CA GLU A 1 -5.29 8.04 -10.53
C GLU A 1 -5.83 7.30 -9.30
N PRO A 2 -6.41 7.96 -8.28
CA PRO A 2 -6.98 7.27 -7.12
C PRO A 2 -7.97 6.15 -7.49
N GLN A 3 -8.77 6.34 -8.55
CA GLN A 3 -9.77 5.40 -9.04
C GLN A 3 -9.17 4.07 -9.49
N ASP A 4 -7.92 4.07 -9.95
CA ASP A 4 -7.21 2.84 -10.34
C ASP A 4 -7.03 1.88 -9.16
N LEU A 5 -7.15 2.38 -7.93
CA LEU A 5 -7.02 1.60 -6.71
C LEU A 5 -8.35 1.04 -6.19
N ALA A 6 -9.49 1.41 -6.80
CA ALA A 6 -10.81 0.99 -6.34
C ALA A 6 -10.98 -0.54 -6.36
N ASP A 7 -10.47 -1.20 -7.41
CA ASP A 7 -10.55 -2.67 -7.56
C ASP A 7 -9.33 -3.41 -6.99
N GLN A 8 -8.41 -2.70 -6.35
CA GLN A 8 -7.14 -3.26 -5.88
C GLN A 8 -7.21 -3.76 -4.44
N THR A 9 -6.27 -4.65 -4.10
CA THR A 9 -5.95 -4.97 -2.71
C THR A 9 -4.83 -4.06 -2.24
N MET A 10 -5.10 -3.18 -1.27
CA MET A 10 -4.08 -2.36 -0.62
C MET A 10 -3.32 -3.16 0.42
N LEU A 11 -2.00 -3.16 0.30
CA LEU A 11 -1.05 -3.78 1.21
C LEU A 11 -0.43 -2.70 2.10
N SER A 12 -0.47 -2.88 3.42
CA SER A 12 0.04 -1.90 4.38
C SER A 12 0.69 -2.54 5.61
N TYR A 13 1.42 -1.75 6.39
CA TYR A 13 1.79 -2.12 7.75
C TYR A 13 0.55 -2.33 8.64
N PRO A 14 0.68 -3.02 9.81
CA PRO A 14 -0.44 -3.28 10.72
C PRO A 14 -0.80 -2.04 11.54
N VAL A 15 -1.27 -1.00 10.87
CA VAL A 15 -1.79 0.24 11.46
C VAL A 15 -3.21 0.51 10.95
N GLN A 16 -3.95 1.32 11.70
CA GLN A 16 -5.29 1.75 11.29
C GLN A 16 -5.23 2.52 9.97
N LYS A 17 -6.17 2.25 9.06
CA LYS A 17 -6.23 2.85 7.72
C LYS A 17 -6.13 4.38 7.75
N GLN A 18 -6.80 5.02 8.71
CA GLN A 18 -6.84 6.49 8.85
C GLN A 18 -5.48 7.10 9.19
N ARG A 19 -4.52 6.29 9.64
CA ARG A 19 -3.14 6.73 9.92
C ARG A 19 -2.23 6.65 8.70
N LEU A 20 -2.69 6.07 7.60
CA LEU A 20 -1.91 5.95 6.38
C LEU A 20 -2.02 7.24 5.56
N ASP A 21 -0.88 7.82 5.19
CA ASP A 21 -0.85 9.05 4.41
C ASP A 21 -1.49 8.89 3.03
N VAL A 22 -1.37 7.71 2.40
CA VAL A 22 -2.08 7.39 1.14
C VAL A 22 -3.59 7.44 1.30
N VAL A 23 -4.12 7.10 2.48
CA VAL A 23 -5.55 7.23 2.75
C VAL A 23 -5.90 8.70 2.89
N LYS A 24 -5.22 9.40 3.80
CA LYS A 24 -5.54 10.79 4.15
C LYS A 24 -5.37 11.78 2.99
N HIS A 25 -4.33 11.61 2.18
CA HIS A 25 -3.91 12.61 1.20
C HIS A 25 -4.17 12.23 -0.26
N PHE A 26 -4.51 10.97 -0.56
CA PHE A 26 -4.71 10.52 -1.94
C PHE A 26 -6.09 9.87 -2.15
N LEU A 27 -6.46 8.88 -1.33
CA LEU A 27 -7.72 8.14 -1.49
C LEU A 27 -8.94 8.90 -0.95
N GLN A 28 -8.86 9.38 0.29
CA GLN A 28 -9.98 10.03 0.98
C GLN A 28 -10.46 11.31 0.29
N PRO A 29 -9.58 12.24 -0.17
CA PRO A 29 -10.03 13.42 -0.91
C PRO A 29 -10.75 13.09 -2.22
N ALA A 30 -10.44 11.93 -2.81
CA ALA A 30 -11.07 11.43 -4.04
C ALA A 30 -12.29 10.54 -3.78
N GLY A 31 -12.62 10.24 -2.51
CA GLY A 31 -13.74 9.36 -2.15
C GLY A 31 -13.55 7.90 -2.58
N VAL A 32 -12.30 7.44 -2.77
CA VAL A 32 -12.02 6.07 -3.21
C VAL A 32 -11.71 5.17 -2.03
N GLU A 33 -12.41 4.04 -1.92
CA GLU A 33 -12.08 2.94 -1.00
C GLU A 33 -11.59 1.74 -1.83
N PRO A 34 -10.39 1.22 -1.59
CA PRO A 34 -9.91 -0.01 -2.21
C PRO A 34 -10.78 -1.21 -1.87
N ALA A 35 -10.94 -2.12 -2.82
CA ALA A 35 -11.77 -3.32 -2.66
C ALA A 35 -11.38 -4.17 -1.45
N ARG A 36 -10.08 -4.25 -1.15
CA ARG A 36 -9.56 -5.05 -0.03
C ARG A 36 -8.35 -4.39 0.63
N TRP A 37 -8.15 -4.74 1.89
CA TRP A 37 -6.98 -4.37 2.67
C TRP A 37 -6.34 -5.60 3.28
N LYS A 38 -5.01 -5.68 3.19
CA LYS A 38 -4.24 -6.75 3.81
C LYS A 38 -2.99 -6.16 4.45
N GLN A 39 -2.72 -6.59 5.67
CA GLN A 39 -1.59 -6.11 6.45
C GLN A 39 -0.43 -7.10 6.42
N ALA A 40 0.79 -6.59 6.52
CA ALA A 40 1.99 -7.39 6.71
C ALA A 40 2.95 -6.69 7.68
N ASP A 41 3.67 -7.48 8.48
CA ASP A 41 4.43 -6.98 9.63
C ASP A 41 5.69 -6.20 9.26
N ASN A 42 6.20 -6.36 8.04
CA ASN A 42 7.42 -5.69 7.61
C ASN A 42 7.43 -5.39 6.10
N THR A 43 8.36 -4.52 5.71
CA THR A 43 8.56 -4.06 4.33
C THR A 43 8.86 -5.22 3.38
N LEU A 44 9.70 -6.16 3.78
CA LEU A 44 10.11 -7.28 2.93
C LEU A 44 8.90 -8.11 2.51
N MET A 45 8.00 -8.40 3.44
CA MET A 45 6.78 -9.15 3.15
C MET A 45 5.83 -8.36 2.26
N LEU A 46 5.67 -7.04 2.46
CA LEU A 46 4.89 -6.19 1.57
C LEU A 46 5.43 -6.24 0.13
N VAL A 47 6.76 -6.12 -0.04
CA VAL A 47 7.39 -6.19 -1.36
C VAL A 47 7.19 -7.56 -2.00
N GLN A 48 7.42 -8.65 -1.25
CA GLN A 48 7.19 -10.01 -1.75
C GLN A 48 5.73 -10.22 -2.20
N MET A 49 4.76 -9.70 -1.46
CA MET A 49 3.35 -9.80 -1.81
C MET A 49 3.00 -8.99 -3.06
N VAL A 50 3.57 -7.79 -3.22
CA VAL A 50 3.43 -7.00 -4.46
C VAL A 50 4.05 -7.75 -5.64
N SER A 51 5.27 -8.28 -5.49
CA SER A 51 5.94 -9.08 -6.53
C SER A 51 5.16 -10.35 -6.90
N ALA A 52 4.43 -10.93 -5.97
CA ALA A 52 3.54 -12.06 -6.20
C ALA A 52 2.17 -11.68 -6.80
N GLY A 53 1.93 -10.40 -7.09
CA GLY A 53 0.68 -9.91 -7.68
C GLY A 53 -0.51 -9.91 -6.70
N LEU A 54 -0.26 -9.94 -5.40
CA LEU A 54 -1.33 -10.02 -4.39
C LEU A 54 -1.99 -8.67 -4.07
N GLY A 55 -1.48 -7.58 -4.64
CA GLY A 55 -2.00 -6.23 -4.44
C GLY A 55 -0.95 -5.16 -4.72
N VAL A 56 -1.25 -3.94 -4.30
CA VAL A 56 -0.39 -2.76 -4.42
C VAL A 56 -0.10 -2.18 -3.04
N ALA A 57 1.05 -1.54 -2.89
CA ALA A 57 1.45 -0.92 -1.63
C ALA A 57 1.89 0.54 -1.87
N ALA A 58 1.57 1.42 -0.93
CA ALA A 58 2.18 2.73 -0.83
C ALA A 58 3.32 2.64 0.19
N LEU A 59 4.56 2.68 -0.29
CA LEU A 59 5.77 2.59 0.54
C LEU A 59 6.57 3.89 0.42
N PRO A 60 7.21 4.33 1.51
CA PRO A 60 8.10 5.48 1.43
C PRO A 60 9.35 5.15 0.61
N ASN A 61 9.92 6.14 -0.09
CA ASN A 61 11.04 5.95 -1.02
C ASN A 61 12.25 5.23 -0.40
N TRP A 62 12.55 5.49 0.88
CA TRP A 62 13.66 4.84 1.57
C TRP A 62 13.48 3.31 1.66
N ALA A 63 12.24 2.83 1.87
CA ALA A 63 11.93 1.42 2.01
C ALA A 63 12.14 0.65 0.69
N ILE A 64 11.83 1.28 -0.44
CA ILE A 64 12.12 0.75 -1.77
C ILE A 64 13.62 0.81 -2.08
N SER A 65 14.29 1.89 -1.67
CA SER A 65 15.73 2.07 -1.96
C SER A 65 16.61 1.03 -1.26
N GLU A 66 16.20 0.55 -0.09
CA GLU A 66 16.86 -0.57 0.59
C GLU A 66 16.69 -1.90 -0.16
N PHE A 67 15.51 -2.13 -0.75
CA PHE A 67 15.25 -3.31 -1.56
C PHE A 67 16.02 -3.29 -2.88
N SER A 68 16.02 -2.17 -3.62
CA SER A 68 16.70 -2.09 -4.93
C SER A 68 18.22 -2.20 -4.87
N ARG A 69 18.82 -2.14 -3.68
CA ARG A 69 20.26 -2.28 -3.45
C ARG A 69 20.67 -3.71 -3.03
N GLN A 70 19.71 -4.60 -2.85
CA GLN A 70 19.93 -6.04 -2.61
C GLN A 70 19.90 -6.80 -3.93
#